data_AF-A0A832GLH8-F1
#
_entry.id   AF-A0A832GLH8-F1
#
_cell.length_a   1.000
_cell.length_b   1.000
_cell.length_c   1.000
_cell.angle_alpha   90.00
_cell.angle_beta   90.00
_cell.angle_gamma   90.00
#
_symmetry.space_group_name_H-M   'P 1'
#
loop_
_entity.id
_entity.type
_entity.pdbx_description
1 polymer ?
#
loop_
_entity_poly.entity_id
_entity_poly.type
_entity_poly.pdbx_seq_one_letter_code
_entity_poly.pdbx_strand_id
1 'polypeptide(L)'
;MILKTSIPLFFLIFFLFNSIDLYAQSTKKRLRTDSEINIFCRNLESQNPYCLRWFEILQQRLEWESVIHYDIKNFCQENPSNPRCKKASKISIFTFCAQLAPENSNCIIWRNLKQSELEIKGILSEEIKRFCQKNPQNNLCRDKVK
;
A
#
# COMPACT_ATOMS: atom_id res chain seq x y z
N MET A 1 -50.94 3.32 24.50
CA MET A 1 -50.60 3.40 23.06
C MET A 1 -49.08 3.40 22.95
N ILE A 2 -48.46 2.24 22.73
CA ILE A 2 -46.99 2.10 22.70
C ILE A 2 -46.58 2.06 21.23
N LEU A 3 -45.95 3.14 20.76
CA LEU A 3 -45.45 3.26 19.40
C LEU A 3 -44.17 2.40 19.29
N LYS A 4 -44.28 1.22 18.67
CA LYS A 4 -43.11 0.41 18.29
C LYS A 4 -42.43 1.07 17.09
N THR A 5 -41.32 1.76 17.31
CA THR A 5 -40.40 2.19 16.26
C THR A 5 -39.51 1.03 15.85
N SER A 6 -39.98 0.22 14.91
CA SER A 6 -39.15 -0.74 14.18
C SER A 6 -38.20 0.02 13.24
N ILE A 7 -36.94 0.16 13.64
CA ILE A 7 -35.86 0.60 12.77
C ILE A 7 -35.68 -0.48 11.68
N PRO A 8 -35.82 -0.15 10.38
CA PRO A 8 -35.68 -1.15 9.34
C PRO A 8 -34.23 -1.62 9.26
N LEU A 9 -34.01 -2.90 9.56
CA LEU A 9 -32.74 -3.63 9.45
C LEU A 9 -32.05 -3.50 8.07
N PHE A 10 -32.76 -2.97 7.08
CA PHE A 10 -32.32 -2.81 5.69
C PHE A 10 -31.17 -1.78 5.53
N PHE A 11 -31.09 -0.76 6.39
CA PHE A 11 -30.03 0.26 6.30
C PHE A 11 -28.65 -0.24 6.77
N LEU A 12 -28.61 -1.20 7.69
CA LEU A 12 -27.35 -1.76 8.21
C LEU A 12 -26.65 -2.67 7.18
N ILE A 13 -27.42 -3.32 6.31
CA ILE A 13 -26.89 -4.21 5.28
C ILE A 13 -26.30 -3.40 4.12
N PHE A 14 -26.90 -2.26 3.76
CA PHE A 14 -26.44 -1.43 2.63
C PHE A 14 -25.06 -0.77 2.85
N PHE A 15 -24.69 -0.46 4.10
CA PHE A 15 -23.38 0.11 4.44
C PHE A 15 -22.22 -0.91 4.35
N LEU A 16 -22.51 -2.20 4.54
CA LEU A 16 -21.50 -3.26 4.50
C LEU A 16 -21.10 -3.67 3.08
N PHE A 17 -22.01 -3.58 2.11
CA PHE A 17 -21.69 -3.94 0.71
C PHE A 17 -20.94 -2.85 -0.05
N ASN A 18 -21.22 -1.56 0.21
CA ASN A 18 -20.54 -0.46 -0.47
C ASN A 18 -19.06 -0.26 -0.04
N SER A 19 -18.68 -0.75 1.13
CA SER A 19 -17.31 -0.62 1.65
C SER A 19 -16.36 -1.69 1.11
N ILE A 20 -16.88 -2.85 0.67
CA ILE A 20 -16.08 -3.93 0.07
C ILE A 20 -15.68 -3.57 -1.36
N ASP A 21 -16.59 -2.97 -2.14
CA ASP A 21 -16.29 -2.53 -3.51
C ASP A 21 -15.21 -1.43 -3.56
N LEU A 22 -15.24 -0.47 -2.63
CA LEU A 22 -14.21 0.56 -2.52
C LEU A 22 -12.82 -0.04 -2.20
N TYR A 23 -12.78 -1.07 -1.34
CA TYR A 23 -11.54 -1.75 -1.00
C TYR A 23 -11.01 -2.61 -2.16
N ALA A 24 -11.89 -3.35 -2.84
CA ALA A 24 -11.52 -4.17 -4.00
C ALA A 24 -11.07 -3.31 -5.19
N GLN A 25 -11.75 -2.19 -5.46
CA GLN A 25 -11.42 -1.27 -6.53
C GLN A 25 -10.11 -0.51 -6.25
N SER A 26 -9.87 -0.10 -5.00
CA SER A 26 -8.58 0.51 -4.61
C SER A 26 -7.41 -0.48 -4.69
N THR A 27 -7.62 -1.74 -4.32
CA THR A 27 -6.60 -2.79 -4.39
C THR A 27 -6.27 -3.15 -5.85
N LYS A 28 -7.29 -3.30 -6.71
CA LYS A 28 -7.11 -3.49 -8.16
C LYS A 28 -6.39 -2.31 -8.81
N LYS A 29 -6.76 -1.08 -8.44
CA LYS A 29 -6.11 0.14 -8.94
C LYS A 29 -4.63 0.20 -8.51
N ARG A 30 -4.32 -0.13 -7.26
CA ARG A 30 -2.94 -0.17 -6.72
C ARG A 30 -2.05 -1.22 -7.38
N LEU A 31 -2.55 -2.44 -7.56
CA LEU A 31 -1.81 -3.52 -8.25
C LEU A 31 -1.50 -3.16 -9.72
N ARG A 32 -2.41 -2.43 -10.37
CA ARG A 32 -2.22 -1.92 -11.73
C ARG A 32 -1.13 -0.85 -11.77
N THR A 33 -1.07 0.07 -10.80
CA THR A 33 -0.06 1.15 -10.77
C THR A 33 1.37 0.60 -10.65
N ASP A 34 1.62 -0.36 -9.75
CA ASP A 34 2.97 -0.92 -9.58
C ASP A 34 3.42 -1.71 -10.83
N SER A 35 2.50 -2.44 -11.46
CA SER A 35 2.79 -3.14 -12.73
C SER A 35 3.10 -2.16 -13.87
N GLU A 36 2.32 -1.08 -14.01
CA GLU A 36 2.54 -0.06 -15.04
C GLU A 36 3.88 0.66 -14.84
N ILE A 37 4.19 1.02 -13.58
CA ILE A 37 5.49 1.59 -13.22
C ILE A 37 6.63 0.64 -13.58
N ASN A 38 6.50 -0.65 -13.26
CA ASN A 38 7.54 -1.62 -13.60
C ASN A 38 7.72 -1.79 -15.11
N ILE A 39 6.63 -1.82 -15.89
CA ILE A 39 6.74 -1.89 -17.36
C ILE A 39 7.44 -0.63 -17.90
N PHE A 40 7.00 0.54 -17.45
CA PHE A 40 7.60 1.82 -17.85
C PHE A 40 9.09 1.86 -17.51
N CYS A 41 9.45 1.57 -16.26
CA CYS A 41 10.81 1.67 -15.76
C CYS A 41 11.74 0.55 -16.22
N ARG A 42 11.24 -0.64 -16.58
CA ARG A 42 12.11 -1.71 -17.09
C ARG A 42 12.28 -1.66 -18.60
N ASN A 43 11.21 -1.35 -19.31
CA ASN A 43 11.13 -1.63 -20.75
C ASN A 43 11.14 -0.38 -21.62
N LEU A 44 10.82 0.80 -21.07
CA LEU A 44 10.63 2.02 -21.86
C LEU A 44 11.61 3.12 -21.47
N GLU A 45 11.80 3.37 -20.17
CA GLU A 45 12.56 4.52 -19.65
C GLU A 45 13.48 4.09 -18.49
N SER A 46 14.31 3.07 -18.71
CA SER A 46 15.15 2.47 -17.66
C SER A 46 16.25 3.37 -17.10
N GLN A 47 16.64 4.40 -17.85
CA GLN A 47 17.62 5.40 -17.40
C GLN A 47 16.97 6.61 -16.73
N ASN A 48 15.63 6.66 -16.63
CA ASN A 48 14.95 7.74 -15.95
C ASN A 48 15.36 7.73 -14.45
N PRO A 49 15.80 8.87 -13.89
CA PRO A 49 16.27 8.93 -12.50
C PRO A 49 15.19 8.51 -11.50
N TYR A 50 13.90 8.75 -11.80
CA TYR A 50 12.80 8.31 -10.96
C TYR A 50 12.61 6.78 -10.98
N CYS A 51 12.93 6.13 -12.10
CA CYS A 51 12.91 4.68 -12.21
C CYS A 51 14.05 4.02 -11.45
N LEU A 52 15.25 4.61 -11.48
CA LEU A 52 16.37 4.18 -10.63
C LEU A 52 15.98 4.29 -9.15
N ARG A 53 15.44 5.45 -8.75
CA ARG A 53 14.98 5.68 -7.38
C ARG A 53 13.88 4.71 -6.95
N TRP A 54 12.97 4.35 -7.85
CA TRP A 54 11.94 3.33 -7.58
C TRP A 54 12.55 1.96 -7.25
N PHE A 55 13.54 1.51 -8.01
CA PHE A 55 14.20 0.23 -7.74
C PHE A 55 15.05 0.26 -6.46
N GLU A 56 15.73 1.36 -6.16
CA GLU A 56 16.41 1.55 -4.88
C GLU A 56 15.45 1.40 -3.70
N ILE A 57 14.29 2.07 -3.76
CA ILE A 57 13.27 1.99 -2.71
C ILE A 57 12.74 0.56 -2.55
N LEU A 58 12.48 -0.14 -3.66
CA LEU A 58 12.04 -1.54 -3.63
C LEU A 58 13.09 -2.45 -2.97
N GLN A 59 14.36 -2.24 -3.28
CA GLN A 59 15.44 -3.01 -2.66
C GLN A 59 15.51 -2.74 -1.15
N GLN A 60 15.52 -1.48 -0.73
CA GLN A 60 15.53 -1.12 0.69
C GLN A 60 14.33 -1.69 1.43
N ARG A 61 13.17 -1.79 0.78
CA ARG A 61 11.95 -2.35 1.40
C ARG A 61 12.15 -3.82 1.78
N LEU A 62 12.79 -4.60 0.90
CA LEU A 62 13.07 -6.02 1.16
C LEU A 62 14.07 -6.19 2.30
N GLU A 63 15.08 -5.32 2.37
CA GLU A 63 16.08 -5.33 3.43
C GLU A 63 15.42 -5.08 4.80
N TRP A 64 14.60 -4.04 4.92
CA TRP A 64 13.95 -3.65 6.17
C TRP A 64 12.78 -4.55 6.60
N GLU A 65 12.12 -5.23 5.67
CA GLU A 65 10.99 -6.12 5.97
C GLU A 65 11.40 -7.23 6.96
N SER A 66 12.54 -7.87 6.73
CA SER A 66 13.07 -8.91 7.62
C SER A 66 13.42 -8.38 9.02
N VAL A 67 14.03 -7.20 9.08
CA VAL A 67 14.45 -6.54 10.35
C VAL A 67 13.24 -6.21 11.21
N ILE A 68 12.18 -5.67 10.61
CA ILE A 68 10.98 -5.32 11.38
C ILE A 68 10.21 -6.58 11.82
N HIS A 69 10.22 -7.64 11.02
CA HIS A 69 9.66 -8.92 11.45
C HIS A 69 10.38 -9.49 12.67
N TYR A 70 11.69 -9.29 12.78
CA TYR A 70 12.45 -9.62 13.98
C TYR A 70 12.02 -8.76 15.18
N ASP A 71 11.86 -7.44 14.99
CA ASP A 71 11.38 -6.54 16.05
C ASP A 71 9.97 -6.91 16.54
N ILE A 72 9.07 -7.29 15.64
CA ILE A 72 7.72 -7.78 15.99
C ILE A 72 7.82 -9.01 16.91
N LYS A 73 8.74 -9.93 16.59
CA LYS A 73 8.93 -11.14 17.39
C LYS A 73 9.44 -10.78 18.80
N ASN A 74 10.43 -9.91 18.91
CA ASN A 74 10.99 -9.48 20.19
C ASN A 74 9.94 -8.74 21.03
N PHE A 75 9.22 -7.80 20.42
CA PHE A 75 8.14 -7.08 21.08
C PHE A 75 7.11 -8.04 21.70
N CYS A 76 6.75 -9.11 21.00
CA CYS A 76 5.80 -10.10 21.51
C CYS A 76 6.39 -11.07 22.55
N GLN A 77 7.70 -11.28 22.56
CA GLN A 77 8.38 -12.00 23.64
C GLN A 77 8.38 -11.17 24.93
N GLU A 78 8.60 -9.86 24.82
CA GLU A 78 8.59 -8.92 25.95
C GLU A 78 7.18 -8.59 26.45
N ASN A 79 6.18 -8.61 25.55
CA ASN A 79 4.79 -8.22 25.83
C ASN A 79 3.81 -9.37 25.53
N PRO A 80 3.94 -10.54 26.17
CA PRO A 80 3.13 -11.72 25.84
C PRO A 80 1.63 -11.53 26.14
N SER A 81 1.28 -10.62 27.06
CA SER A 81 -0.10 -10.28 27.41
C SER A 81 -0.80 -9.41 26.36
N ASN A 82 -0.06 -8.78 25.44
CA ASN A 82 -0.63 -7.93 24.41
C ASN A 82 -1.57 -8.76 23.50
N PRO A 83 -2.85 -8.35 23.31
CA PRO A 83 -3.79 -9.10 22.49
C PRO A 83 -3.34 -9.34 21.05
N ARG A 84 -2.52 -8.44 20.48
CA ARG A 84 -1.95 -8.59 19.13
C ARG A 84 -0.89 -9.71 19.07
N CYS A 85 -0.20 -9.97 20.17
CA CYS A 85 0.87 -10.98 20.25
C CYS A 85 0.36 -12.41 20.37
N LYS A 86 -0.90 -12.63 20.76
CA LYS A 86 -1.56 -13.95 20.71
C LYS A 86 -1.58 -14.57 19.30
N LYS A 87 -1.44 -13.74 18.27
CA LYS A 87 -1.29 -14.14 16.87
C LYS A 87 -0.15 -13.34 16.24
N ALA A 88 1.04 -13.38 16.83
CA ALA A 88 2.20 -12.58 16.39
C ALA A 88 2.46 -12.65 14.88
N SER A 89 2.26 -13.82 14.24
CA SER A 89 2.37 -14.01 12.79
C SER A 89 1.36 -13.20 11.94
N LYS A 90 0.36 -12.57 12.56
CA LYS A 90 -0.65 -11.73 11.92
C LYS A 90 -0.43 -10.24 12.15
N ILE A 91 0.58 -9.85 12.92
CA ILE A 91 0.93 -8.43 13.07
C ILE A 91 1.59 -7.99 11.77
N SER A 92 0.91 -7.14 11.01
CA SER A 92 1.51 -6.50 9.85
C SER A 92 2.55 -5.46 10.28
N ILE A 93 3.58 -5.24 9.45
CA ILE A 93 4.59 -4.18 9.67
C ILE A 93 3.91 -2.82 9.88
N PHE A 94 2.88 -2.51 9.10
CA PHE A 94 2.12 -1.26 9.26
C PHE A 94 1.49 -1.16 10.66
N THR A 95 0.80 -2.20 11.12
CA THR A 95 0.19 -2.21 12.46
C THR A 95 1.26 -2.05 13.54
N PHE A 96 2.39 -2.74 13.41
CA PHE A 96 3.48 -2.62 14.36
C PHE A 96 4.04 -1.20 14.42
N CYS A 97 4.47 -0.67 13.27
CA CYS A 97 5.14 0.61 13.19
C CYS A 97 4.25 1.85 13.30
N ALA A 98 2.93 1.70 13.12
CA ALA A 98 2.00 2.82 13.27
C ALA A 98 1.30 2.85 14.63
N GLN A 99 1.19 1.71 15.33
CA GLN A 99 0.34 1.60 16.52
C GLN A 99 1.04 1.00 17.74
N LEU A 100 1.92 0.03 17.56
CA LEU A 100 2.50 -0.72 18.67
C LEU A 100 3.85 -0.16 19.11
N ALA A 101 4.71 0.19 18.15
CA ALA A 101 6.05 0.70 18.42
C ALA A 101 6.41 1.85 17.46
N PRO A 102 5.66 2.97 17.47
CA PRO A 102 5.90 4.08 16.55
C PRO A 102 7.31 4.68 16.69
N GLU A 103 7.84 4.71 17.92
CA GLU A 103 9.17 5.29 18.22
C GLU A 103 10.33 4.31 18.02
N ASN A 104 10.08 3.05 17.62
CA ASN A 104 11.14 2.13 17.25
C ASN A 104 11.90 2.70 16.03
N SER A 105 13.23 2.72 16.09
CA SER A 105 14.09 3.32 15.05
C SER A 105 13.89 2.69 13.67
N ASN A 106 13.75 1.37 13.60
CA ASN A 106 13.47 0.65 12.35
C ASN A 106 12.08 0.99 11.80
N CYS A 107 11.11 1.25 12.68
CA CYS A 107 9.79 1.74 12.30
C CYS A 107 9.81 3.18 11.78
N ILE A 108 10.68 4.05 12.30
CA ILE A 108 10.89 5.39 11.75
C ILE A 108 11.48 5.28 10.33
N ILE A 109 12.50 4.45 10.14
CA ILE A 109 13.12 4.21 8.83
C ILE A 109 12.10 3.66 7.84
N TRP A 110 11.32 2.66 8.24
CA TRP A 110 10.27 2.08 7.40
C TRP A 110 9.21 3.09 7.00
N ARG A 111 8.74 3.94 7.94
CA ARG A 111 7.75 4.98 7.64
C ARG A 111 8.30 5.99 6.63
N ASN A 112 9.54 6.42 6.80
CA ASN A 112 10.21 7.33 5.86
C ASN A 112 10.34 6.69 4.47
N LEU A 113 10.77 5.43 4.42
CA LEU A 113 10.85 4.67 3.16
C LEU A 113 9.48 4.54 2.50
N LYS A 114 8.43 4.28 3.29
CA LYS A 114 7.06 4.17 2.79
C LYS A 114 6.55 5.49 2.22
N GLN A 115 6.92 6.61 2.85
CA GLN A 115 6.60 7.94 2.35
C GLN A 115 7.31 8.20 1.01
N SER A 116 8.60 7.93 0.92
CA SER A 116 9.35 8.04 -0.34
C SER A 116 8.78 7.12 -1.45
N GLU A 117 8.31 5.92 -1.11
CA GLU A 117 7.62 5.02 -2.04
C GLU A 117 6.36 5.66 -2.63
N LEU A 118 5.56 6.36 -1.81
CA LEU A 118 4.34 7.02 -2.28
C LEU A 118 4.65 8.22 -3.18
N GLU A 119 5.65 9.01 -2.81
CA GLU A 119 6.09 10.18 -3.58
C GLU A 119 6.59 9.76 -4.97
N ILE A 120 7.49 8.77 -5.03
CA ILE A 120 8.05 8.32 -6.31
C ILE A 120 6.98 7.69 -7.21
N LYS A 121 6.01 6.97 -6.63
CA LYS A 121 4.85 6.43 -7.38
C LYS A 121 4.00 7.54 -7.98
N GLY A 122 3.77 8.62 -7.23
CA GLY A 122 3.06 9.79 -7.73
C GLY A 122 3.76 10.41 -8.94
N ILE A 123 5.07 10.63 -8.84
CA ILE A 123 5.89 11.19 -9.92
C ILE A 123 5.87 10.28 -11.15
N LEU A 124 6.14 8.98 -10.97
CA LEU A 124 6.17 8.02 -12.08
C LEU A 124 4.81 7.85 -12.76
N SER A 125 3.70 7.97 -12.01
CA SER A 125 2.37 8.00 -12.59
C SER A 125 2.17 9.17 -13.56
N GLU A 126 2.67 10.37 -13.21
CA GLU A 126 2.62 11.52 -14.09
C GLU A 126 3.57 11.39 -15.30
N GLU A 127 4.75 10.81 -15.11
CA GLU A 127 5.67 10.52 -16.22
C GLU A 127 5.06 9.53 -17.22
N ILE A 128 4.42 8.46 -16.74
CA ILE A 128 3.69 7.50 -17.59
C ILE A 128 2.56 8.20 -18.34
N LYS A 129 1.82 9.10 -17.68
CA LYS A 129 0.75 9.87 -18.33
C LYS A 129 1.31 10.74 -19.45
N ARG A 130 2.41 11.48 -19.21
CA ARG A 130 3.09 12.29 -20.24
C ARG A 130 3.62 11.44 -21.39
N PHE A 131 4.21 10.28 -21.08
CA PHE A 131 4.66 9.32 -22.08
C PHE A 131 3.50 8.84 -22.96
N CYS A 132 2.36 8.49 -22.36
CA CYS A 132 1.20 8.00 -23.10
C CYS A 132 0.50 9.08 -23.94
N GLN A 133 0.55 10.35 -23.53
CA GLN A 133 0.09 11.46 -24.37
C GLN A 133 0.94 11.60 -25.64
N LYS A 134 2.25 11.38 -25.54
CA LYS A 134 3.18 11.41 -26.70
C LYS A 134 3.13 10.13 -27.53
N ASN A 135 2.85 8.99 -26.90
CA ASN A 135 2.91 7.65 -27.50
C ASN A 135 1.60 6.87 -27.31
N PRO A 136 0.46 7.35 -27.83
CA PRO A 136 -0.85 6.77 -27.54
C PRO A 136 -1.00 5.31 -28.03
N GLN A 137 -0.23 4.90 -29.06
CA GLN A 137 -0.30 3.56 -29.64
C GLN A 137 0.47 2.49 -28.85
N ASN A 138 1.30 2.90 -27.88
CA ASN A 138 2.10 1.98 -27.08
C ASN A 138 1.19 1.06 -26.23
N ASN A 139 1.56 -0.22 -26.09
CA ASN A 139 0.79 -1.21 -25.34
C ASN A 139 0.48 -0.79 -23.90
N LEU A 140 1.39 -0.06 -23.23
CA LEU A 140 1.17 0.47 -21.89
C LEU A 140 0.01 1.49 -21.83
N CYS A 141 -0.30 2.12 -22.96
CA CYS A 141 -1.22 3.26 -23.08
C CYS A 141 -2.58 2.91 -23.67
N ARG A 142 -2.74 1.71 -24.27
CA ARG A 142 -3.95 1.31 -25.02
C ARG A 142 -5.25 1.30 -24.22
N ASP A 143 -5.18 1.23 -22.90
CA ASP A 143 -6.36 1.26 -22.02
C ASP A 143 -6.63 2.64 -21.38
N LYS A 144 -5.81 3.65 -21.67
CA LYS A 144 -5.91 4.99 -21.04
C LYS A 144 -6.57 6.04 -21.93
N VAL A 145 -6.93 5.68 -23.16
CA VAL A 145 -7.69 6.53 -24.10
C VAL A 145 -9.10 5.96 -24.24
N LYS A 146 -9.96 6.27 -23.27
CA LYS A 146 -11.42 6.22 -23.42
C LYS A 146 -12.03 7.39 -22.67
#